data_AF-A0A2V6DKZ1-F1
#
_entry.id   AF-A0A2V6DKZ1-F1
#
_cell.length_a   1.000
_cell.length_b   1.000
_cell.length_c   1.000
_cell.angle_alpha   90.00
_cell.angle_beta   90.00
_cell.angle_gamma   90.00
#
_symmetry.space_group_name_H-M   'P 1'
#
loop_
_entity.id
_entity.type
_entity.pdbx_description
1 polymer ?
#
loop_
_entity_poly.entity_id
_entity_poly.type
_entity_poly.pdbx_seq_one_letter_code
_entity_poly.pdbx_strand_id
1 'polypeptide(L)' 'MKIVIGATGASGSIYLQRLLEQINTTEHEVHLVMTAHARQVANHELLAFRLPPKILQHADNDMNVPFV' A
#
# COMPACT_ATOMS: atom_id res chain seq x y z
N MET A 1 1.59 -12.65 10.64
CA MET A 1 1.36 -13.21 9.27
C MET A 1 1.91 -12.26 8.23
N LYS A 2 2.19 -12.73 7.00
CA LYS A 2 2.53 -11.86 5.87
C LYS A 2 1.26 -11.43 5.14
N ILE A 3 1.10 -10.13 4.91
CA ILE A 3 -0.06 -9.54 4.23
C ILE A 3 0.46 -8.77 3.02
N VAL A 4 0.02 -9.16 1.82
CA VAL A 4 0.32 -8.44 0.58
C VAL A 4 -0.93 -7.67 0.15
N ILE A 5 -0.80 -6.35 0.02
CA ILE A 5 -1.87 -5.45 -0.37
C ILE A 5 -1.53 -4.86 -1.73
N GLY A 6 -2.35 -5.16 -2.74
CA GLY A 6 -2.30 -4.52 -4.04
C GLY A 6 -3.27 -3.36 -4.13
N ALA A 7 -2.80 -2.19 -4.56
CA ALA A 7 -3.62 -1.02 -4.84
C ALA A 7 -3.64 -0.71 -6.35
N THR A 8 -4.83 -0.50 -6.88
CA THR A 8 -5.07 -0.19 -8.30
C THR A 8 -5.61 1.24 -8.47
N GLY A 9 -5.79 1.70 -9.72
CA GLY A 9 -6.20 3.07 -10.04
C GLY A 9 -7.68 3.37 -9.87
N ALA A 10 -8.37 2.70 -8.95
CA ALA A 10 -9.75 3.05 -8.60
C ALA A 10 -9.76 4.16 -7.53
N SER A 11 -10.82 4.95 -7.50
CA SER A 11 -11.04 5.93 -6.43
C SER A 11 -11.16 5.24 -5.07
N GLY A 12 -10.75 5.92 -3.99
CA GLY A 12 -10.85 5.39 -2.63
C GLY A 12 -9.52 5.26 -1.88
N SER A 13 -8.53 6.08 -2.21
CA SER A 13 -7.19 6.07 -1.60
C SER A 13 -7.23 6.31 -0.10
N ILE A 14 -8.25 6.99 0.41
CA ILE A 14 -8.48 7.18 1.85
C ILE A 14 -8.69 5.85 2.57
N TYR A 15 -9.35 4.88 1.94
CA TYR A 15 -9.57 3.56 2.53
C TYR A 15 -8.27 2.77 2.61
N LEU A 16 -7.44 2.84 1.57
CA LEU A 16 -6.11 2.23 1.60
C LEU A 16 -5.27 2.83 2.72
N GLN A 17 -5.16 4.16 2.80
CA GLN A 17 -4.37 4.81 3.85
C GLN A 17 -4.88 4.45 5.25
N ARG A 18 -6.20 4.50 5.45
CA ARG A 18 -6.80 4.15 6.75
C ARG A 18 -6.58 2.68 7.11
N LEU A 19 -6.67 1.77 6.15
CA LEU A 19 -6.37 0.34 6.36
C LEU A 19 -4.91 0.17 6.82
N LEU A 20 -3.96 0.75 6.10
CA LEU A 20 -2.53 0.67 6.42
C LEU A 20 -2.21 1.26 7.80
N GLU A 21 -2.86 2.37 8.18
CA GLU A 21 -2.76 2.98 9.51
C GLU A 21 -3.35 2.12 10.65
N GLN A 22 -4.17 1.11 10.36
CA GLN A 22 -4.83 0.27 11.39
C GLN A 22 -4.22 -1.13 11.52
N ILE A 23 -3.41 -1.59 10.57
CA ILE A 23 -2.76 -2.90 10.69
C ILE A 23 -1.70 -2.85 11.80
N ASN A 24 -1.76 -3.81 12.72
CA ASN A 24 -0.74 -3.97 13.75
C ASN A 24 0.56 -4.50 13.12
N THR A 25 1.44 -3.59 12.74
CA THR A 25 2.75 -3.89 12.12
C THR A 25 3.78 -4.47 13.09
N THR A 26 3.44 -4.70 14.38
CA THR A 26 4.28 -5.51 15.28
C THR A 26 3.93 -6.99 15.24
N GLU A 27 2.74 -7.35 14.77
CA GLU A 27 2.25 -8.73 14.65
C GLU A 27 2.21 -9.23 13.19
N HIS A 28 2.11 -8.29 12.24
CA HIS A 28 2.01 -8.58 10.82
C HIS A 28 3.10 -7.87 10.01
N GLU A 29 3.68 -8.61 9.06
CA GLU A 29 4.57 -8.06 8.04
C GLU A 29 3.70 -7.63 6.86
N VAL A 30 3.74 -6.36 6.49
CA VAL A 30 2.83 -5.76 5.50
C VAL A 30 3.61 -5.28 4.29
N HIS A 31 3.20 -5.74 3.12
CA HIS A 31 3.80 -5.40 1.83
C HIS A 31 2.78 -4.69 0.97
N LEU A 32 3.13 -3.51 0.45
CA LEU A 32 2.28 -2.71 -0.41
C LEU A 32 2.83 -2.68 -1.83
N VAL A 33 1.99 -3.02 -2.79
CA VAL A 33 2.24 -2.79 -4.23
C VAL A 33 1.20 -1.81 -4.73
N MET A 34 1.63 -0.73 -5.37
CA MET A 34 0.73 0.24 -5.98
C MET A 34 1.01 0.30 -7.47
N THR A 35 -0.02 0.27 -8.32
CA THR A 35 0.19 0.56 -9.74
C THR A 35 0.54 2.03 -9.97
N ALA A 36 1.07 2.36 -11.15
CA ALA A 36 1.27 3.77 -11.56
C ALA A 36 -0.02 4.62 -11.41
N HIS A 37 -1.17 4.08 -11.83
CA HIS A 37 -2.46 4.77 -11.69
C HIS A 37 -2.90 4.90 -10.24
N ALA A 38 -2.64 3.91 -9.37
CA ALA A 38 -2.94 4.01 -7.95
C ALA A 38 -2.19 5.16 -7.28
N ARG A 39 -0.90 5.35 -7.64
CA ARG A 39 -0.09 6.48 -7.15
C ARG A 39 -0.65 7.83 -7.61
N GLN A 40 -1.09 7.92 -8.87
CA GLN A 40 -1.72 9.15 -9.41
C GLN A 40 -3.03 9.47 -8.68
N VAL A 41 -3.91 8.47 -8.51
CA VAL A 41 -5.19 8.64 -7.80
C VAL A 41 -4.95 9.04 -6.34
N ALA A 42 -4.02 8.39 -5.64
CA ALA A 42 -3.70 8.74 -4.25
C ALA A 42 -3.16 10.17 -4.10
N ASN A 43 -2.29 10.60 -5.02
CA ASN A 43 -1.80 11.98 -5.04
C ASN A 43 -2.93 12.98 -5.34
N HIS A 44 -3.86 12.63 -6.22
CA HIS A 44 -5.00 13.49 -6.57
C HIS A 44 -6.01 13.61 -5.42
N GLU A 45 -6.34 12.51 -4.76
CA GLU A 45 -7.39 12.47 -3.72
C GLU A 45 -6.91 12.97 -2.36
N LEU A 46 -5.65 12.73 -2.00
CA LEU A 46 -5.17 12.97 -0.62
C LEU A 46 -4.16 14.10 -0.51
N LEU A 47 -3.69 14.68 -1.63
CA LEU A 47 -2.58 15.63 -1.75
C LEU A 47 -1.21 15.07 -1.29
N ALA A 48 -1.19 14.27 -0.22
CA ALA A 48 -0.04 13.55 0.28
C ALA A 48 -0.49 12.20 0.87
N PHE A 49 -0.28 11.11 0.11
CA PHE A 49 -0.48 9.76 0.62
C PHE A 49 0.56 9.44 1.71
N ARG A 50 0.09 9.04 2.89
CA ARG A 50 0.96 8.73 4.03
C ARG A 50 1.11 7.22 4.19
N LEU A 51 2.35 6.77 4.07
CA LEU A 51 2.70 5.38 4.32
C LEU A 51 3.29 5.23 5.74
N PRO A 52 2.71 4.38 6.61
CA PRO A 52 3.33 4.07 7.90
C PRO A 52 4.75 3.49 7.73
N PRO A 53 5.73 3.89 8.58
CA PRO A 53 7.15 3.56 8.36
C PRO A 53 7.50 2.07 8.30
N LYS A 54 6.67 1.20 8.91
CA LYS A 54 6.91 -0.25 8.99
C LYS A 54 6.34 -1.04 7.80
N ILE A 55 5.73 -0.36 6.82
CA ILE A 55 5.15 -1.01 5.64
C ILE A 55 6.19 -1.04 4.52
N LEU A 56 6.41 -2.22 3.95
CA LEU A 56 7.37 -2.44 2.88
C LEU A 56 6.71 -2.19 1.52
N GLN A 57 7.11 -1.13 0.83
CA GLN A 57 6.59 -0.84 -0.50
C GLN A 57 7.48 -1.46 -1.59
N HIS A 58 6.84 -2.08 -2.60
CA HIS A 58 7.50 -2.72 -3.73
C HIS A 58 7.05 -2.07 -5.04
N ALA A 59 7.88 -2.20 -6.08
CA ALA A 59 7.53 -1.74 -7.42
C ALA A 59 6.47 -2.66 -8.04
N ASP A 60 5.63 -2.10 -8.93
CA ASP A 60 4.59 -2.87 -9.64
C ASP A 60 5.13 -3.66 -10.85
N ASN A 61 6.45 -3.72 -11.02
CA ASN A 61 7.13 -4.34 -12.15
C ASN A 61 8.31 -5.24 -11.75
N ASP A 62 8.38 -5.68 -10.49
CA ASP A 62 9.35 -6.65 -10.01
C ASP A 62 8.68 -7.86 -9.32
N MET A 63 9.49 -8.80 -8.84
CA MET A 63 9.05 -10.02 -8.13
C MET A 63 9.57 -10.06 -6.68
N ASN A 64 9.79 -8.90 -6.06
CA ASN A 64 10.41 -8.79 -4.73
C ASN A 64 9.40 -8.88 -3.56
N VAL A 65 8.10 -8.90 -3.87
CA VAL A 65 7.06 -9.23 -2.88
C VAL A 65 7.22 -10.67 -2.36
N PRO A 66 6.93 -10.95 -1.08
CA PRO A 66 7.03 -12.29 -0.55
C PRO A 66 6.02 -13.21 -1.25
N PHE A 67 6.50 -14.38 -1.65
CA PHE A 67 5.65 -15.50 -2.02
C PHE A 67 5.06 -16.06 -0.73
N VAL A 68 3.73 -15.96 -0.59
CA VAL A 68 2.95 -16.45 0.56
C VAL A 68 2.35 -17.82 0.30
#